data_AF-A0A535IBG9-F1
#
_entry.id   AF-A0A535IBG9-F1
#
_cell.length_a   1.000
_cell.length_b   1.000
_cell.length_c   1.000
_cell.angle_alpha   90.00
_cell.angle_beta   90.00
_cell.angle_gamma   90.00
#
_symmetry.space_group_name_H-M   'P 1'
#
loop_
_entity.id
_entity.type
_entity.pdbx_description
1 polymer ?
#
loop_
_entity_poly.entity_id
_entity_poly.type
_entity_poly.pdbx_seq_one_letter_code
_entity_poly.pdbx_strand_id
1 'polypeptide(L)'
;MPGTGMNYYEMMRRQVRDARGWWAIRAAPVLILLVALLLIPASAQAYTAPQAASGLTMQVNAGFHTRYRGWVPVYITLGNTGTDFIGTLSISISRPVPPPGRRVISPSGYQEPINLPKGAQQQATMYIPLLINSIGLSLFDPQSLVINLLDRRGNVIRTQTNTPIPVDPADVFVGILSDQQSGFGPLSAVSLPDQDNSVIVEPLDAQTMPDMTTVLENFDIIVLDDFTTDRLSLDQLRALQVWVNRGGRLIVVGGAPWQRTLSALPPGLLPVVVNGTSTLQAGTHL
;
A
#
# COMPACT_ATOMS: atom_id res chain seq x y z
N MET A 1 -80.16 -64.90 32.06
CA MET A 1 -80.70 -63.54 31.82
C MET A 1 -80.07 -62.59 32.85
N PRO A 2 -79.95 -61.28 32.55
CA PRO A 2 -78.74 -60.48 32.25
C PRO A 2 -78.11 -59.88 33.54
N GLY A 3 -76.93 -59.25 33.62
CA GLY A 3 -76.16 -58.40 32.70
C GLY A 3 -75.96 -57.03 33.38
N THR A 4 -74.72 -56.69 33.78
CA THR A 4 -74.21 -55.34 34.10
C THR A 4 -72.73 -55.51 34.48
N GLY A 5 -71.71 -55.08 33.73
CA GLY A 5 -71.60 -53.87 32.92
C GLY A 5 -70.68 -52.91 33.65
N MET A 6 -69.38 -53.22 33.78
CA MET A 6 -68.41 -52.20 34.19
C MET A 6 -68.14 -51.29 32.99
N ASN A 7 -68.60 -50.07 33.16
CA ASN A 7 -68.93 -49.09 32.15
C ASN A 7 -67.67 -48.32 31.72
N TYR A 8 -67.56 -47.98 30.44
CA TYR A 8 -66.48 -47.18 29.83
C TYR A 8 -66.26 -45.84 30.57
N TYR A 9 -67.27 -45.34 31.28
CA TYR A 9 -67.20 -44.16 32.16
C TYR A 9 -66.33 -44.33 33.42
N GLU A 10 -66.16 -45.53 33.97
CA GLU A 10 -65.34 -45.78 35.16
C GLU A 10 -63.83 -45.72 34.83
N MET A 11 -63.43 -46.14 33.62
CA MET A 11 -62.05 -45.99 33.14
C MET A 11 -61.67 -44.51 32.91
N MET A 12 -62.56 -43.69 32.36
CA MET A 12 -62.28 -42.26 32.15
C MET A 12 -62.25 -41.43 33.45
N ARG A 13 -62.97 -41.82 34.51
CA ARG A 13 -62.92 -41.10 35.80
C ARG A 13 -61.62 -41.27 36.58
N ARG A 14 -60.87 -42.36 36.36
CA ARG A 14 -59.54 -42.53 36.95
C ARG A 14 -58.45 -41.74 36.22
N GLN A 15 -58.63 -41.44 34.94
CA GLN A 15 -57.61 -40.71 34.15
C GLN A 15 -57.69 -39.18 34.29
N VAL A 16 -58.82 -38.62 34.73
CA VAL A 16 -59.03 -37.16 34.79
C VAL A 16 -58.82 -36.55 36.19
N ARG A 17 -58.71 -37.36 37.25
CA ARG A 17 -58.61 -36.82 38.62
C ARG A 17 -57.20 -36.45 39.08
N ASP A 18 -56.15 -36.95 38.41
CA ASP A 18 -54.75 -36.63 38.74
C ASP A 18 -54.16 -35.50 37.87
N ALA A 19 -54.94 -34.95 36.92
CA ALA A 19 -54.48 -33.90 36.00
C ALA A 19 -54.70 -32.46 36.49
N ARG A 20 -55.02 -32.25 37.79
CA ARG A 20 -55.27 -30.90 38.34
C ARG A 20 -54.17 -30.34 39.24
N GLY A 21 -53.06 -31.04 39.45
CA GLY A 21 -52.00 -30.60 40.38
C GLY A 21 -50.62 -30.31 39.78
N TRP A 22 -50.37 -30.57 38.49
CA TRP A 22 -48.99 -30.66 37.99
C TRP A 22 -48.45 -29.46 37.20
N TRP A 23 -49.27 -28.45 36.88
CA TRP A 23 -48.78 -27.26 36.18
C TRP A 23 -48.15 -26.22 37.12
N ALA A 24 -48.54 -26.18 38.41
CA ALA A 24 -48.02 -25.20 39.36
C ALA A 24 -46.59 -25.50 39.85
N ILE A 25 -46.12 -26.76 39.78
CA ILE A 25 -44.79 -27.15 40.30
C ILE A 25 -43.69 -27.11 39.23
N ARG A 26 -44.03 -27.04 37.93
CA ARG A 26 -43.04 -26.96 36.84
C ARG A 26 -42.75 -25.56 36.30
N ALA A 27 -43.52 -24.54 36.69
CA ALA A 27 -43.24 -23.15 36.32
C ALA A 27 -42.21 -22.46 37.25
N ALA A 28 -42.12 -22.90 38.51
CA ALA A 28 -41.16 -22.36 39.48
C ALA A 28 -39.67 -22.51 39.09
N PRO A 29 -39.19 -23.66 38.58
CA PRO A 29 -37.77 -23.80 38.25
C PRO A 29 -37.37 -23.00 36.99
N VAL A 30 -38.30 -22.76 36.06
CA VAL A 30 -38.03 -22.00 34.83
C VAL A 30 -37.90 -20.50 35.12
N LEU A 31 -38.71 -19.97 36.04
CA LEU A 31 -38.63 -18.58 36.45
C LEU A 31 -37.35 -18.30 37.27
N ILE A 32 -36.95 -19.24 38.14
CA ILE A 32 -35.69 -19.14 38.91
C ILE A 32 -34.47 -19.20 37.98
N LEU A 33 -34.50 -20.03 36.93
CA LEU A 33 -33.41 -20.09 35.94
C LEU A 33 -33.28 -18.81 35.11
N LEU A 34 -34.41 -18.17 34.76
CA LEU A 34 -34.44 -16.89 34.05
C LEU A 34 -33.94 -15.71 34.90
N VAL A 35 -34.26 -15.70 36.20
CA VAL A 35 -33.75 -14.68 37.14
C VAL A 35 -32.27 -14.91 37.45
N ALA A 36 -31.80 -16.16 37.54
CA ALA A 36 -30.39 -16.47 37.72
C ALA A 36 -29.52 -16.05 36.52
N LEU A 37 -30.06 -16.06 35.29
CA LEU A 37 -29.36 -15.59 34.09
C LEU A 37 -29.18 -14.06 34.06
N LEU A 38 -30.07 -13.31 34.72
CA LEU A 38 -30.03 -11.84 34.83
C LEU A 38 -29.06 -11.35 35.92
N LEU A 39 -28.60 -12.23 36.81
CA LEU A 39 -27.68 -11.93 37.92
C LEU A 39 -26.22 -12.28 37.61
N ILE A 40 -25.92 -12.81 36.42
CA ILE A 40 -24.54 -12.95 35.96
C ILE A 40 -24.07 -11.54 35.59
N PRO A 41 -23.09 -10.95 36.31
CA PRO A 41 -22.50 -9.70 35.87
C PRO A 41 -21.89 -9.99 34.49
N ALA A 42 -22.51 -9.45 33.45
CA ALA A 42 -21.89 -9.39 32.15
C ALA A 42 -20.62 -8.56 32.32
N SER A 43 -19.49 -9.23 32.54
CA SER A 43 -18.18 -8.65 32.32
C SER A 43 -18.04 -8.45 30.82
N ALA A 44 -18.75 -7.43 30.32
CA ALA A 44 -18.45 -6.82 29.05
C ALA A 44 -17.03 -6.28 29.20
N GLN A 45 -16.06 -7.09 28.78
CA GLN A 45 -14.78 -6.53 28.39
C GLN A 45 -15.11 -5.60 27.23
N ALA A 46 -15.22 -4.32 27.53
CA ALA A 46 -15.21 -3.29 26.52
C ALA A 46 -13.91 -3.52 25.74
N TYR A 47 -14.02 -4.04 24.52
CA TYR A 47 -12.98 -3.86 23.51
C TYR A 47 -12.86 -2.36 23.34
N THR A 48 -11.92 -1.76 24.07
CA THR A 48 -11.49 -0.41 23.81
C THR A 48 -10.85 -0.49 22.44
N ALA A 49 -11.53 0.03 21.42
CA ALA A 49 -10.86 0.36 20.17
C ALA A 49 -9.57 1.12 20.53
N PRO A 50 -8.42 0.80 19.91
CA PRO A 50 -7.17 1.48 20.22
C PRO A 50 -7.47 2.97 20.22
N GLN A 51 -7.21 3.63 21.35
CA GLN A 51 -7.38 5.05 21.46
C GLN A 51 -6.44 5.65 20.41
N ALA A 52 -7.02 6.07 19.28
CA ALA A 52 -6.34 6.80 18.24
C ALA A 52 -5.48 7.84 18.94
N ALA A 53 -4.15 7.68 18.93
CA ALA A 53 -3.25 8.63 19.56
C ALA A 53 -3.62 10.01 19.00
N SER A 54 -4.26 10.82 19.85
CA SER A 54 -4.86 12.08 19.45
C SER A 54 -3.72 12.98 19.01
N GLY A 55 -3.64 13.23 17.71
CA GLY A 55 -2.61 14.06 17.09
C GLY A 55 -1.57 13.35 16.21
N LEU A 56 -1.54 12.01 16.15
CA LEU A 56 -0.70 11.31 15.15
C LEU A 56 -1.41 11.18 13.80
N THR A 57 -0.77 11.66 12.75
CA THR A 57 -1.18 11.53 11.34
C THR A 57 -0.20 10.67 10.57
N MET A 58 -0.73 9.93 9.59
CA MET A 58 0.06 9.11 8.67
C MET A 58 -0.59 9.21 7.29
N GLN A 59 0.22 9.53 6.28
CA GLN A 59 -0.16 9.54 4.88
C GLN A 59 0.83 8.66 4.11
N VAL A 60 0.31 7.81 3.23
CA VAL A 60 1.10 6.84 2.47
C VAL A 60 0.76 6.92 0.99
N ASN A 61 1.80 7.02 0.17
CA ASN A 61 1.75 6.82 -1.27
C ASN A 61 2.75 5.73 -1.64
N ALA A 62 2.34 4.72 -2.40
CA ALA A 62 3.24 3.67 -2.86
C ALA A 62 3.33 3.67 -4.38
N GLY A 63 4.52 3.40 -4.91
CA GLY A 63 4.82 3.42 -6.33
C GLY A 63 5.14 4.83 -6.86
N PHE A 64 5.49 4.88 -8.14
CA PHE A 64 5.67 6.12 -8.89
C PHE A 64 4.30 6.56 -9.38
N HIS A 65 3.70 7.54 -8.72
CA HIS A 65 2.32 7.95 -9.00
C HIS A 65 1.35 6.76 -9.01
N THR A 66 1.46 5.90 -7.99
CA THR A 66 0.75 4.62 -7.83
C THR A 66 1.25 3.44 -8.66
N ARG A 67 2.18 3.62 -9.61
CA ARG A 67 2.63 2.54 -10.50
C ARG A 67 3.95 1.87 -10.08
N TYR A 68 4.13 0.60 -10.46
CA TYR A 68 5.39 -0.13 -10.22
C TYR A 68 5.58 -1.34 -11.16
N ARG A 69 6.82 -1.83 -11.29
CA ARG A 69 7.19 -3.08 -11.99
C ARG A 69 8.07 -4.02 -11.16
N GLY A 70 8.62 -3.56 -10.03
CA GLY A 70 9.45 -4.38 -9.15
C GLY A 70 9.50 -3.87 -7.72
N TRP A 71 10.63 -3.30 -7.31
CA TRP A 71 10.76 -2.66 -5.99
C TRP A 71 9.88 -1.41 -5.93
N VAL A 72 8.98 -1.36 -4.96
CA VAL A 72 8.01 -0.28 -4.80
C VAL A 72 8.49 0.69 -3.74
N PRO A 73 8.73 1.97 -4.07
CA PRO A 73 8.91 2.99 -3.05
C PRO A 73 7.59 3.21 -2.33
N VAL A 74 7.60 3.18 -1.00
CA VAL A 74 6.49 3.58 -0.15
C VAL A 74 6.92 4.86 0.54
N TYR A 75 6.30 5.98 0.16
CA TYR A 75 6.51 7.30 0.74
C TYR A 75 5.53 7.49 1.90
N ILE A 76 6.06 7.69 3.10
CA ILE A 76 5.28 7.84 4.32
C ILE A 76 5.54 9.23 4.91
N THR A 77 4.49 10.02 5.08
CA THR A 77 4.53 11.28 5.82
C THR A 77 3.83 11.09 7.16
N LEU A 78 4.57 11.31 8.24
CA LEU A 78 4.10 11.22 9.61
C LEU A 78 4.05 12.61 10.23
N GLY A 79 3.01 12.89 11.00
CA GLY A 79 2.88 14.13 11.76
C GLY A 79 2.47 13.85 13.21
N ASN A 80 2.96 14.67 14.14
CA ASN A 80 2.61 14.54 15.55
C ASN A 80 2.23 15.90 16.16
N THR A 81 0.95 16.10 16.43
CA THR A 81 0.46 17.25 17.21
C THR A 81 0.18 16.92 18.68
N GLY A 82 0.40 15.66 19.07
CA GLY A 82 0.18 15.13 20.42
C GLY A 82 1.40 15.23 21.33
N THR A 83 1.72 14.13 22.02
CA THR A 83 2.93 14.00 22.85
C THR A 83 4.00 13.23 22.10
N ASP A 84 5.26 13.31 22.54
CA ASP A 84 6.37 12.60 21.92
C ASP A 84 6.04 11.12 21.68
N PHE A 85 6.26 10.68 20.44
CA PHE A 85 5.95 9.32 20.02
C PHE A 85 7.22 8.60 19.57
N ILE A 86 7.43 7.41 20.12
CA ILE A 86 8.48 6.49 19.67
C ILE A 86 7.82 5.15 19.40
N GLY A 87 8.06 4.61 18.22
CA GLY A 87 7.39 3.42 17.74
C GLY A 87 8.08 2.82 16.52
N THR A 88 7.33 2.00 15.79
CA THR A 88 7.84 1.29 14.61
C THR A 88 6.85 1.41 13.47
N LEU A 89 7.32 1.81 12.30
CA LEU A 89 6.57 1.68 11.05
C LEU A 89 6.72 0.24 10.56
N SER A 90 5.62 -0.42 10.21
CA SER A 90 5.61 -1.80 9.73
C SER A 90 4.80 -1.91 8.44
N ILE A 91 5.38 -2.46 7.38
CA ILE A 91 4.71 -2.69 6.09
C ILE A 91 4.58 -4.18 5.84
N SER A 92 3.36 -4.65 5.65
CA SER A 92 3.07 -6.03 5.28
C SER A 92 2.32 -6.09 3.95
N ILE A 93 2.55 -7.16 3.19
CA ILE A 93 1.87 -7.40 1.92
C ILE A 93 0.62 -8.22 2.22
N SER A 94 -0.56 -7.62 2.03
CA SER A 94 -1.84 -8.31 2.05
C SER A 94 -2.02 -9.06 0.74
N ARG A 95 -2.12 -10.39 0.82
CA ARG A 95 -2.34 -11.27 -0.33
C ARG A 95 -3.75 -11.84 -0.24
N PRO A 96 -4.47 -12.01 -1.37
CA PRO A 96 -5.69 -12.80 -1.37
C PRO A 96 -5.46 -14.16 -0.72
N VAL A 97 -6.40 -14.62 0.11
CA VAL A 97 -6.29 -15.92 0.78
C VAL A 97 -6.12 -16.99 -0.30
N PRO A 98 -5.01 -17.75 -0.32
CA PRO A 98 -4.84 -18.82 -1.30
C PRO A 98 -5.94 -19.88 -1.13
N PRO A 99 -6.27 -20.64 -2.19
CA PRO A 99 -7.18 -21.78 -2.08
C PRO A 99 -6.77 -22.71 -0.93
N PRO A 100 -7.73 -23.39 -0.27
CA PRO A 100 -7.42 -24.29 0.83
C PRO A 100 -6.35 -25.30 0.42
N GLY A 101 -5.25 -25.36 1.20
CA GLY A 101 -4.11 -26.25 0.95
C GLY A 101 -2.77 -25.56 0.69
N ARG A 102 -2.74 -24.25 0.39
CA ARG A 102 -1.49 -23.46 0.31
C ARG A 102 -1.36 -22.52 1.50
N ARG A 103 -0.41 -22.76 2.40
CA ARG A 103 0.02 -21.76 3.38
C ARG A 103 1.02 -20.83 2.71
N VAL A 104 0.61 -19.59 2.44
CA VAL A 104 1.56 -18.52 2.13
C VAL A 104 1.95 -17.89 3.45
N ILE A 105 3.19 -18.14 3.88
CA ILE A 105 3.80 -17.41 4.99
C ILE A 105 4.13 -16.02 4.41
N SER A 106 3.28 -15.02 4.68
CA SER A 106 3.71 -13.63 4.48
C SER A 106 4.86 -13.38 5.45
N PRO A 107 6.05 -12.98 4.97
CA PRO A 107 7.14 -12.64 5.87
C PRO A 107 6.65 -11.58 6.86
N SER A 108 7.08 -11.69 8.12
CA SER A 108 7.00 -10.62 9.10
C SER A 108 7.34 -9.30 8.42
N GLY A 109 6.42 -8.33 8.47
CA GLY A 109 6.51 -7.12 7.64
C GLY A 109 7.84 -6.38 7.76
N TYR A 110 8.15 -5.56 6.75
CA TYR A 110 9.30 -4.65 6.76
C TYR A 110 9.13 -3.63 7.87
N GLN A 111 10.14 -3.39 8.69
CA GLN A 111 10.04 -2.51 9.85
C GLN A 111 11.12 -1.45 9.88
N GLU A 112 10.74 -0.24 10.29
CA GLU A 112 11.64 0.89 10.50
C GLU A 112 11.29 1.58 11.83
N PRO A 113 12.26 1.80 12.74
CA PRO A 113 12.01 2.54 13.96
C PRO A 113 11.74 4.02 13.66
N ILE A 114 10.75 4.60 14.33
CA ILE A 114 10.37 6.01 14.19
C ILE A 114 10.46 6.71 15.55
N ASN A 115 11.05 7.90 15.54
CA ASN A 115 11.05 8.83 16.64
C ASN A 115 10.45 10.15 16.18
N LEU A 116 9.26 10.46 16.67
CA LEU A 116 8.46 11.60 16.24
C LEU A 116 8.11 12.48 17.44
N PRO A 117 8.97 13.48 17.76
CA PRO A 117 8.71 14.43 18.84
C PRO A 117 7.40 15.20 18.65
N LYS A 118 6.88 15.79 19.72
CA LYS A 118 5.74 16.69 19.68
C LYS A 118 5.98 17.85 18.71
N GLY A 119 5.02 18.09 17.82
CA GLY A 119 5.06 19.13 16.81
C GLY A 119 5.87 18.78 15.56
N ALA A 120 6.49 17.60 15.50
CA ALA A 120 7.33 17.20 14.38
C ALA A 120 6.51 16.64 13.21
N GLN A 121 7.05 16.83 12.00
CA GLN A 121 6.68 16.12 10.79
C GLN A 121 7.92 15.39 10.28
N GLN A 122 7.76 14.12 9.90
CA GLN A 122 8.84 13.28 9.39
C GLN A 122 8.39 12.61 8.09
N GLN A 123 9.30 12.56 7.12
CA GLN A 123 9.13 11.75 5.92
C GLN A 123 10.06 10.53 6.01
N ALA A 124 9.56 9.38 5.58
CA ALA A 124 10.31 8.14 5.46
C ALA A 124 9.98 7.49 4.11
N THR A 125 10.96 6.80 3.53
CA THR A 125 10.77 6.04 2.30
C THR A 125 11.26 4.62 2.53
N MET A 126 10.37 3.64 2.35
CA MET A 126 10.70 2.22 2.45
C MET A 126 10.52 1.55 1.09
N TYR A 127 11.47 0.72 0.68
CA TYR A 127 11.39 0.00 -0.59
C TYR A 127 10.91 -1.44 -0.36
N ILE A 128 9.78 -1.79 -0.98
CA ILE A 128 9.11 -3.07 -0.78
C ILE A 128 9.14 -3.87 -2.08
N PRO A 129 9.73 -5.07 -2.12
CA PRO A 129 9.74 -5.90 -3.31
C PRO A 129 8.36 -6.53 -3.51
N LEU A 130 7.62 -6.03 -4.50
CA LEU A 130 6.39 -6.65 -4.99
C LEU A 130 6.73 -7.44 -6.24
N LEU A 131 6.90 -8.76 -6.07
CA LEU A 131 7.24 -9.65 -7.17
C LEU A 131 6.00 -9.92 -8.02
N ILE A 132 6.05 -9.54 -9.28
CA ILE A 132 4.98 -9.70 -10.27
C ILE A 132 4.75 -11.14 -10.76
N ASN A 133 5.54 -12.15 -10.33
CA ASN A 133 5.55 -13.44 -11.04
C ASN A 133 5.87 -14.73 -10.24
N SER A 134 5.85 -14.75 -8.91
CA SER A 134 6.51 -15.88 -8.21
C SER A 134 5.68 -17.10 -7.79
N ILE A 135 4.32 -17.11 -7.77
CA ILE A 135 3.61 -18.25 -7.10
C ILE A 135 2.21 -18.60 -7.67
N GLY A 136 2.01 -18.57 -9.00
CA GLY A 136 0.73 -19.00 -9.60
C GLY A 136 -0.47 -18.12 -9.19
N LEU A 137 -0.17 -16.86 -8.84
CA LEU A 137 -1.14 -15.76 -8.79
C LEU A 137 -1.17 -15.11 -10.18
N SER A 138 -2.30 -14.53 -10.55
CA SER A 138 -2.41 -13.78 -11.80
C SER A 138 -1.38 -12.64 -11.78
N LEU A 139 -0.73 -12.35 -12.92
CA LEU A 139 0.18 -11.20 -13.09
C LEU A 139 -0.51 -9.85 -12.75
N PHE A 140 -1.83 -9.89 -12.61
CA PHE A 140 -2.72 -8.75 -12.40
C PHE A 140 -3.39 -8.72 -11.02
N ASP A 141 -3.06 -9.65 -10.11
CA ASP A 141 -3.66 -9.62 -8.77
C ASP A 141 -3.10 -8.43 -7.98
N PRO A 142 -3.92 -7.42 -7.63
CA PRO A 142 -3.45 -6.24 -6.93
C PRO A 142 -2.91 -6.63 -5.55
N GLN A 143 -1.65 -6.29 -5.30
CA GLN A 143 -1.00 -6.51 -4.00
C GLN A 143 -1.21 -5.28 -3.13
N SER A 144 -2.06 -5.39 -2.11
CA SER A 144 -2.26 -4.31 -1.16
C SER A 144 -1.17 -4.32 -0.09
N LEU A 145 -0.58 -3.15 0.15
CA LEU A 145 0.31 -2.90 1.27
C LEU A 145 -0.51 -2.44 2.47
N VAL A 146 -0.29 -3.06 3.63
CA VAL A 146 -0.84 -2.63 4.92
C VAL A 146 0.30 -2.05 5.74
N ILE A 147 0.22 -0.75 5.98
CA ILE A 147 1.21 0.06 6.68
C ILE A 147 0.65 0.36 8.08
N ASN A 148 1.35 -0.10 9.10
CA ASN A 148 0.98 0.09 10.50
C ASN A 148 2.02 0.95 11.19
N LEU A 149 1.55 1.93 11.98
CA LEU A 149 2.36 2.61 12.98
C LEU A 149 2.12 1.93 14.33
N LEU A 150 3.15 1.31 14.88
CA LEU A 150 3.11 0.55 16.12
C LEU A 150 3.73 1.36 17.27
N ASP A 151 3.17 1.27 18.47
CA ASP A 151 3.84 1.78 19.69
C ASP A 151 4.98 0.85 20.15
N ARG A 152 5.70 1.25 21.21
CA ARG A 152 6.79 0.44 21.79
C ARG A 152 6.36 -0.94 22.31
N ARG A 153 5.06 -1.16 22.53
CA ARG A 153 4.49 -2.43 23.00
C ARG A 153 4.02 -3.30 21.83
N GLY A 154 4.13 -2.81 20.60
CA GLY A 154 3.67 -3.50 19.38
C GLY A 154 2.19 -3.29 19.08
N ASN A 155 1.50 -2.38 19.78
CA ASN A 155 0.10 -2.10 19.49
C ASN A 155 -0.03 -1.22 18.25
N VAL A 156 -0.96 -1.55 17.37
CA VAL A 156 -1.28 -0.73 16.20
C VAL A 156 -1.98 0.56 16.62
N ILE A 157 -1.37 1.70 16.33
CA ILE A 157 -1.89 3.04 16.63
C ILE A 157 -2.58 3.64 15.39
N ARG A 158 -2.02 3.38 14.21
CA ARG A 158 -2.56 3.80 12.92
C ARG A 158 -2.35 2.69 11.90
N THR A 159 -3.29 2.55 10.98
CA THR A 159 -3.20 1.68 9.81
C THR A 159 -3.58 2.48 8.58
N GLN A 160 -2.83 2.29 7.50
CA GLN A 160 -3.20 2.72 6.17
C GLN A 160 -2.98 1.58 5.19
N THR A 161 -3.85 1.50 4.19
CA THR A 161 -3.71 0.55 3.09
C THR A 161 -3.44 1.33 1.81
N ASN A 162 -2.50 0.86 1.00
CA ASN A 162 -2.25 1.37 -0.34
C ASN A 162 -2.14 0.20 -1.31
N THR A 163 -2.71 0.34 -2.51
CA THR A 163 -2.69 -0.71 -3.53
C THR A 163 -2.09 -0.12 -4.80
N PRO A 164 -0.76 -0.22 -4.98
CA PRO A 164 -0.13 0.27 -6.19
C PRO A 164 -0.51 -0.62 -7.38
N ILE A 165 -0.47 -0.05 -8.58
CA ILE A 165 -0.87 -0.62 -9.85
C ILE A 165 0.37 -1.19 -10.55
N PRO A 166 0.42 -2.50 -10.84
CA PRO A 166 1.52 -3.06 -11.61
C PRO A 166 1.51 -2.51 -13.04
N VAL A 167 2.68 -2.22 -13.59
CA VAL A 167 2.91 -1.90 -15.00
C VAL A 167 3.22 -3.20 -15.73
N ASP A 168 2.56 -3.42 -16.86
CA ASP A 168 2.80 -4.62 -17.67
C ASP A 168 4.29 -4.70 -18.07
N PRO A 169 4.94 -5.86 -17.98
CA PRO A 169 6.30 -6.04 -18.48
C PRO A 169 6.48 -5.72 -19.97
N ALA A 170 5.41 -5.79 -20.77
CA ALA A 170 5.44 -5.45 -22.19
C ALA A 170 5.33 -3.93 -22.46
N ASP A 171 4.75 -3.16 -21.53
CA ASP A 171 4.69 -1.71 -21.63
C ASP A 171 6.08 -1.07 -21.52
N VAL A 172 6.24 0.15 -22.03
CA VAL A 172 7.45 0.96 -21.82
C VAL A 172 7.19 1.94 -20.67
N PHE A 173 7.92 1.79 -19.56
CA PHE A 173 7.78 2.65 -18.40
C PHE A 173 8.84 3.77 -18.40
N VAL A 174 8.38 5.02 -18.50
CA VAL A 174 9.19 6.22 -18.64
C VAL A 174 9.06 7.10 -17.40
N GLY A 175 10.19 7.42 -16.77
CA GLY A 175 10.28 8.42 -15.71
C GLY A 175 10.71 9.77 -16.28
N ILE A 176 10.06 10.86 -15.89
CA ILE A 176 10.41 12.21 -16.37
C ILE A 176 10.80 13.10 -15.22
N LEU A 177 12.05 13.58 -15.20
CA LEU A 177 12.46 14.67 -14.33
C LEU A 177 12.47 15.96 -15.16
N SER A 178 11.57 16.86 -14.80
CA SER A 178 11.50 18.19 -15.37
C SER A 178 11.02 19.18 -14.33
N ASP A 179 11.57 20.40 -14.35
CA ASP A 179 11.03 21.52 -13.58
C ASP A 179 9.77 22.10 -14.25
N GLN A 180 9.46 21.68 -15.47
CA GLN A 180 8.20 21.97 -16.17
C GLN A 180 7.22 20.79 -16.03
N GLN A 181 5.96 21.07 -15.73
CA GLN A 181 4.95 20.03 -15.50
C GLN A 181 4.18 19.59 -16.76
N SER A 182 4.48 20.16 -17.93
CA SER A 182 3.71 19.96 -19.16
C SER A 182 4.60 19.80 -20.38
N GLY A 183 4.04 19.28 -21.48
CA GLY A 183 4.76 19.06 -22.74
C GLY A 183 5.08 17.61 -23.07
N PHE A 184 4.88 16.68 -22.13
CA PHE A 184 5.22 15.27 -22.28
C PHE A 184 4.08 14.36 -22.74
N GLY A 185 2.85 14.89 -22.88
CA GLY A 185 1.69 14.14 -23.38
C GLY A 185 1.92 13.36 -24.69
N PRO A 186 2.68 13.90 -25.67
CA PRO A 186 3.02 13.15 -26.88
C PRO A 186 3.78 11.84 -26.66
N LEU A 187 4.55 11.70 -25.56
CA LEU A 187 5.30 10.46 -25.27
C LEU A 187 4.36 9.28 -25.02
N SER A 188 3.24 9.53 -24.34
CA SER A 188 2.20 8.52 -24.10
C SER A 188 1.43 8.14 -25.36
N ALA A 189 1.52 8.94 -26.43
CA ALA A 189 0.82 8.72 -27.70
C ALA A 189 1.70 8.05 -28.77
N VAL A 190 2.95 7.71 -28.45
CA VAL A 190 3.87 7.04 -29.39
C VAL A 190 3.33 5.64 -29.70
N SER A 191 3.10 5.37 -30.99
CA SER A 191 2.78 4.02 -31.45
C SER A 191 4.02 3.14 -31.40
N LEU A 192 3.94 2.08 -30.62
CA LEU A 192 4.99 1.06 -30.55
C LEU A 192 4.82 0.05 -31.70
N PRO A 193 5.90 -0.63 -32.15
CA PRO A 193 5.81 -1.64 -33.20
C PRO A 193 4.85 -2.79 -32.87
N ASP A 194 4.74 -3.13 -31.58
CA ASP A 194 3.73 -4.02 -31.04
C ASP A 194 2.55 -3.17 -30.55
N GLN A 195 1.38 -3.36 -31.14
CA GLN A 195 0.23 -2.49 -30.91
C GLN A 195 -0.47 -2.75 -29.57
N ASP A 196 -0.16 -3.86 -28.90
CA ASP A 196 -0.70 -4.17 -27.57
C ASP A 196 0.10 -3.48 -26.45
N ASN A 197 1.29 -2.96 -26.75
CA ASN A 197 2.16 -2.29 -25.77
C ASN A 197 1.86 -0.79 -25.70
N SER A 198 1.88 -0.24 -24.49
CA SER A 198 1.68 1.18 -24.23
C SER A 198 2.93 1.85 -23.66
N VAL A 199 3.01 3.18 -23.81
CA VAL A 199 4.02 3.99 -23.11
C VAL A 199 3.38 4.59 -21.85
N ILE A 200 3.86 4.15 -20.69
CA ILE A 200 3.45 4.66 -19.39
C ILE A 200 4.46 5.71 -18.95
N VAL A 201 3.99 6.91 -18.66
CA VAL A 201 4.85 8.05 -18.31
C VAL A 201 4.45 8.52 -16.92
N GLU A 202 5.42 8.60 -16.01
CA GLU A 202 5.19 9.16 -14.68
C GLU A 202 6.25 10.21 -14.34
N PRO A 203 5.87 11.35 -13.74
CA PRO A 203 6.84 12.35 -13.34
C PRO A 203 7.64 11.88 -12.12
N LEU A 204 8.88 12.37 -12.06
CA LEU A 204 9.84 12.22 -10.99
C LEU A 204 10.39 13.61 -10.62
N ASP A 205 10.87 13.73 -9.40
CA ASP A 205 11.53 14.91 -8.87
C ASP A 205 12.73 14.51 -8.00
N ALA A 206 13.40 15.48 -7.40
CA ALA A 206 14.55 15.21 -6.53
C ALA A 206 14.22 14.37 -5.29
N GLN A 207 12.96 14.32 -4.86
CA GLN A 207 12.52 13.54 -3.69
C GLN A 207 12.11 12.11 -4.06
N THR A 208 11.59 11.92 -5.26
CA THR A 208 11.05 10.65 -5.77
C THR A 208 12.03 9.90 -6.67
N MET A 209 13.07 10.56 -7.17
CA MET A 209 14.17 9.92 -7.89
C MET A 209 14.89 8.91 -6.98
N PRO A 210 14.88 7.60 -7.28
CA PRO A 210 15.52 6.63 -6.42
C PRO A 210 17.05 6.78 -6.35
N ASP A 211 17.60 6.54 -5.17
CA ASP A 211 19.04 6.42 -4.90
C ASP A 211 19.55 4.97 -4.99
N MET A 212 18.67 4.03 -5.34
CA MET A 212 18.98 2.62 -5.52
C MET A 212 18.73 2.18 -6.96
N THR A 213 19.76 1.58 -7.58
CA THR A 213 19.68 1.05 -8.95
C THR A 213 18.55 0.03 -9.13
N THR A 214 18.34 -0.87 -8.16
CA THR A 214 17.27 -1.89 -8.23
C THR A 214 15.85 -1.30 -8.19
N VAL A 215 15.71 -0.06 -7.73
CA VAL A 215 14.45 0.66 -7.74
C VAL A 215 14.31 1.44 -9.07
N LEU A 216 15.40 1.98 -9.61
CA LEU A 216 15.42 2.56 -10.97
C LEU A 216 15.10 1.53 -12.06
N GLU A 217 15.40 0.24 -11.84
CA GLU A 217 15.05 -0.87 -12.73
C GLU A 217 13.52 -1.05 -12.95
N ASN A 218 12.66 -0.28 -12.25
CA ASN A 218 11.25 -0.16 -12.64
C ASN A 218 11.08 0.53 -14.00
N PHE A 219 11.95 1.48 -14.35
CA PHE A 219 11.87 2.28 -15.56
C PHE A 219 12.74 1.70 -16.68
N ASP A 220 12.22 1.76 -17.91
CA ASP A 220 12.97 1.43 -19.12
C ASP A 220 13.70 2.65 -19.68
N ILE A 221 13.15 3.85 -19.44
CA ILE A 221 13.66 5.14 -19.91
C ILE A 221 13.52 6.17 -18.80
N ILE A 222 14.55 7.00 -18.61
CA ILE A 222 14.47 8.21 -17.80
C ILE A 222 14.78 9.39 -18.71
N VAL A 223 13.91 10.39 -18.68
CA VAL A 223 14.06 11.65 -19.44
C VAL A 223 14.40 12.77 -18.47
N LEU A 224 15.46 13.50 -18.74
CA LEU A 224 15.81 14.74 -18.06
C LEU A 224 15.62 15.91 -19.02
N ASP A 225 14.67 16.80 -18.73
CA ASP A 225 14.37 17.95 -19.57
C ASP A 225 14.14 19.21 -18.72
N ASP A 226 14.93 20.26 -18.95
CA ASP A 226 14.95 21.51 -18.16
C ASP A 226 14.98 21.30 -16.63
N PHE A 227 15.55 20.18 -16.16
CA PHE A 227 15.65 19.86 -14.73
C PHE A 227 16.96 20.37 -14.14
N THR A 228 16.92 20.99 -12.96
CA THR A 228 18.14 21.33 -12.20
C THR A 228 18.74 20.10 -11.54
N THR A 229 19.63 19.40 -12.26
CA THR A 229 20.23 18.13 -11.82
C THR A 229 21.09 18.26 -10.56
N ASP A 230 21.62 19.45 -10.26
CA ASP A 230 22.32 19.73 -8.98
C ASP A 230 21.44 19.54 -7.73
N ARG A 231 20.12 19.37 -7.89
CA ARG A 231 19.20 19.01 -6.79
C ARG A 231 19.25 17.53 -6.43
N LEU A 232 19.83 16.68 -7.28
CA LEU A 232 20.00 15.26 -6.98
C LEU A 232 21.18 15.04 -6.04
N SER A 233 21.04 14.09 -5.13
CA SER A 233 22.12 13.65 -4.27
C SER A 233 23.19 12.90 -5.07
N LEU A 234 24.40 12.80 -4.52
CA LEU A 234 25.47 12.01 -5.13
C LEU A 234 25.09 10.52 -5.27
N ASP A 235 24.30 9.99 -4.35
CA ASP A 235 23.85 8.60 -4.42
C ASP A 235 22.79 8.39 -5.51
N GLN A 236 21.88 9.36 -5.73
CA GLN A 236 20.96 9.36 -6.87
C GLN A 236 21.71 9.43 -8.21
N LEU A 237 22.70 10.31 -8.33
CA LEU A 237 23.54 10.42 -9.53
C LEU A 237 24.33 9.13 -9.80
N ARG A 238 24.87 8.51 -8.75
CA ARG A 238 25.56 7.23 -8.85
C ARG A 238 24.59 6.12 -9.26
N ALA A 239 23.41 6.05 -8.66
CA ALA A 239 22.39 5.06 -8.99
C ALA A 239 21.96 5.16 -10.46
N LEU A 240 21.76 6.39 -10.95
CA LEU A 240 21.47 6.67 -12.36
C LEU A 240 22.59 6.17 -13.28
N GLN A 241 23.86 6.48 -12.96
CA GLN A 241 25.02 6.00 -13.73
C GLN A 241 25.08 4.47 -13.78
N VAL A 242 24.88 3.79 -12.66
CA VAL A 242 24.90 2.33 -12.60
C VAL A 242 23.71 1.74 -13.36
N TRP A 243 22.53 2.34 -13.28
CA TRP A 243 21.34 1.91 -14.02
C TRP A 243 21.54 2.03 -15.54
N VAL A 244 22.11 3.14 -16.03
CA VAL A 244 22.46 3.27 -17.46
C VAL A 244 23.48 2.20 -17.87
N ASN A 245 24.51 1.97 -17.05
CA ASN A 245 25.51 0.93 -17.32
C ASN A 245 24.94 -0.49 -17.35
N ARG A 246 23.76 -0.72 -16.75
CA ARG A 246 23.03 -2.00 -16.76
C ARG A 246 22.01 -2.12 -17.89
N GLY A 247 21.97 -1.16 -18.81
CA GLY A 247 21.07 -1.17 -19.97
C GLY A 247 19.87 -0.24 -19.86
N GLY A 248 19.76 0.54 -18.78
CA GLY A 248 18.80 1.63 -18.70
C GLY A 248 19.07 2.70 -19.75
N ARG A 249 18.01 3.35 -20.27
CA ARG A 249 18.12 4.36 -21.32
C ARG A 249 17.88 5.75 -20.76
N LEU A 250 18.93 6.56 -20.71
CA LEU A 250 18.83 7.95 -20.32
C LEU A 250 18.68 8.84 -21.55
N ILE A 251 17.62 9.64 -21.59
CA ILE A 251 17.44 10.71 -22.56
C ILE A 251 17.70 12.02 -21.81
N VAL A 252 18.63 12.82 -22.30
CA VAL A 252 18.93 14.13 -21.72
C VAL A 252 18.69 15.19 -22.76
N VAL A 253 17.82 16.13 -22.45
CA VAL A 253 17.43 17.21 -23.35
C VAL A 253 18.31 18.42 -23.09
N GLY A 254 19.04 18.83 -24.13
CA GLY A 254 19.77 20.09 -24.16
C GLY A 254 18.88 21.25 -24.62
N GLY A 255 19.45 22.45 -24.68
CA GLY A 255 18.74 23.64 -25.11
C GLY A 255 19.45 24.90 -24.64
N ALA A 256 18.75 26.04 -24.67
CA ALA A 256 19.28 27.28 -24.12
C ALA A 256 19.73 27.14 -22.64
N PRO A 257 19.02 26.42 -21.76
CA PRO A 257 19.43 26.22 -20.37
C PRO A 257 20.23 24.91 -20.13
N TRP A 258 20.91 24.33 -21.13
CA TRP A 258 21.52 22.99 -21.00
C TRP A 258 22.40 22.81 -19.76
N GLN A 259 23.10 23.84 -19.29
CA GLN A 259 24.02 23.73 -18.15
C GLN A 259 23.32 23.21 -16.90
N ARG A 260 22.08 23.63 -16.62
CA ARG A 260 21.38 23.19 -15.41
C ARG A 260 21.07 21.69 -15.41
N THR A 261 20.82 21.14 -16.59
CA THR A 261 20.44 19.73 -16.78
C THR A 261 21.68 18.86 -16.86
N LEU A 262 22.72 19.30 -17.59
CA LEU A 262 23.87 18.46 -17.91
C LEU A 262 25.03 18.59 -16.92
N SER A 263 25.25 19.73 -16.27
CA SER A 263 26.53 20.00 -15.59
C SER A 263 26.78 19.11 -14.36
N ALA A 264 25.71 18.69 -13.69
CA ALA A 264 25.78 17.81 -12.52
C ALA A 264 25.91 16.33 -12.90
N LEU A 265 25.64 15.97 -14.16
CA LEU A 265 25.66 14.57 -14.57
C LEU A 265 27.10 14.07 -14.65
N PRO A 266 27.35 12.83 -14.20
CA PRO A 266 28.61 12.16 -14.46
C PRO A 266 28.99 12.23 -15.94
N PRO A 267 30.25 12.56 -16.29
CA PRO A 267 30.67 12.68 -17.70
C PRO A 267 30.41 11.42 -18.53
N GLY A 268 30.43 10.24 -17.90
CA GLY A 268 30.12 8.96 -18.55
C GLY A 268 28.66 8.79 -18.99
N LEU A 269 27.76 9.67 -18.54
CA LEU A 269 26.36 9.71 -18.99
C LEU A 269 26.14 10.62 -20.20
N LEU A 270 27.13 11.43 -20.57
CA LEU A 270 27.00 12.39 -21.66
C LEU A 270 27.75 11.86 -22.90
N PRO A 271 27.04 11.59 -24.01
CA PRO A 271 27.69 11.13 -25.24
C PRO A 271 28.45 12.24 -25.98
N VAL A 272 28.26 13.49 -25.57
CA VAL A 272 28.83 14.69 -26.20
C VAL A 272 29.30 15.69 -25.14
N VAL A 273 30.25 16.55 -25.51
CA VAL A 273 30.66 17.71 -24.72
C VAL A 273 30.03 18.95 -25.31
N VAL A 274 29.25 19.68 -24.52
CA VAL A 274 28.60 20.93 -24.95
C VAL A 274 29.54 22.11 -24.69
N ASN A 275 29.95 22.80 -25.75
CA ASN A 275 30.92 23.89 -25.67
C ASN A 275 30.28 25.28 -25.50
N GLY A 276 28.96 25.40 -25.68
CA GLY A 276 28.25 26.68 -25.58
C GLY A 276 26.92 26.68 -26.33
N THR A 277 26.32 27.87 -26.43
CA THR A 277 25.10 28.13 -27.19
C THR A 277 25.31 29.31 -28.13
N SER A 278 24.61 29.32 -29.25
CA SER A 278 24.62 30.42 -30.22
C SER A 278 23.20 30.71 -30.70
N THR A 279 22.88 31.98 -30.88
CA THR A 279 21.59 32.41 -31.45
C THR A 279 21.69 32.41 -32.97
N LEU A 280 20.82 31.65 -33.63
CA LEU A 280 20.67 31.70 -35.09
C LEU A 280 19.86 32.93 -35.48
N GLN A 281 20.32 33.66 -36.49
CA GLN A 281 19.60 34.81 -37.03
C GLN A 281 18.37 34.36 -37.81
N ALA A 282 17.34 35.21 -37.86
CA ALA A 282 16.15 34.94 -38.66
C ALA A 282 16.55 34.73 -40.13
N GLY A 283 16.01 33.67 -40.77
CA GLY A 283 16.33 33.31 -42.16
C GLY A 283 17.56 32.40 -42.33
N THR A 284 18.14 31.88 -41.25
CA THR A 284 19.19 30.85 -41.36
C THR A 284 18.57 29.56 -41.91
N HIS A 285 19.08 29.07 -43.04
CA HIS A 285 18.74 27.74 -43.56
C HIS A 285 19.59 26.68 -42.84
N LEU A 286 18.92 25.67 -42.28
CA LEU A 286 19.52 24.51 -41.60
C LEU A 286 19.43 23.27 -42.49
#